data_AF-A0A2V9K593-F1
#
_entry.id   AF-A0A2V9K593-F1
#
_cell.length_a   1.000
_cell.length_b   1.000
_cell.length_c   1.000
_cell.angle_alpha   90.00
_cell.angle_beta   90.00
_cell.angle_gamma   90.00
#
_symmetry.space_group_name_H-M   'P 1'
#
loop_
_entity.id
_entity.type
_entity.pdbx_description
1 polymer ?
#
loop_
_entity_poly.entity_id
_entity_poly.type
_entity_poly.pdbx_seq_one_letter_code
_entity_poly.pdbx_strand_id
1 'polypeptide(L)'
;MKKALAFVMTILLAGAAVWWSYRQRARTPEEPESAVWRMLDASRQGDRAAYLECFAGAMRAQLETTARAMTPPKFSEYLRESVSRVKGVAVYDVARAGPGEASLVVEYVY
;
A
#
# COMPACT_ATOMS: atom_id res chain seq x y z
N MET A 1 -35.82 -16.17 -15.58
CA MET A 1 -34.61 -15.38 -15.94
C MET A 1 -34.10 -14.49 -14.79
N LYS A 2 -34.93 -13.68 -14.12
CA LYS A 2 -34.49 -12.78 -13.03
C LYS A 2 -33.83 -13.47 -11.82
N LYS A 3 -34.32 -14.67 -11.44
CA LYS A 3 -33.79 -15.45 -10.31
C LYS A 3 -32.40 -16.05 -10.58
N ALA A 4 -32.11 -16.39 -11.84
CA ALA A 4 -30.80 -16.91 -12.24
C ALA A 4 -29.74 -15.79 -12.23
N LEU A 5 -30.11 -14.58 -12.67
CA LEU A 5 -29.23 -13.41 -12.63
C LEU A 5 -28.82 -13.04 -11.19
N ALA A 6 -29.77 -13.05 -10.26
CA ALA A 6 -29.50 -12.78 -8.85
C ALA A 6 -28.53 -13.81 -8.25
N PHE A 7 -28.67 -15.09 -8.61
CA PHE A 7 -27.79 -16.15 -8.11
C PHE A 7 -26.35 -16.02 -8.64
N VAL A 8 -26.18 -15.71 -9.94
CA VAL A 8 -24.86 -15.46 -10.54
C VAL A 8 -24.19 -14.25 -9.89
N MET A 9 -24.93 -13.19 -9.61
CA MET A 9 -24.39 -11.98 -8.97
C MET A 9 -23.90 -12.26 -7.55
N THR A 10 -24.63 -13.07 -6.77
CA THR A 10 -24.21 -13.49 -5.42
C THR A 10 -22.93 -14.33 -5.46
N ILE A 11 -22.81 -15.25 -6.43
CA ILE A 11 -21.59 -16.07 -6.59
C ILE A 11 -20.40 -15.18 -6.97
N LEU A 12 -20.59 -14.20 -7.85
CA LEU A 12 -19.52 -13.27 -8.23
C LEU A 12 -19.06 -12.40 -7.06
N LEU A 13 -20.00 -11.88 -6.25
CA LEU A 13 -19.68 -11.09 -5.07
C LEU A 13 -18.99 -11.93 -3.98
N ALA A 14 -19.46 -13.17 -3.75
CA ALA A 14 -18.83 -14.09 -2.82
C ALA A 14 -17.43 -14.49 -3.29
N GLY A 15 -17.27 -14.78 -4.59
CA GLY A 15 -15.98 -15.09 -5.21
C GLY A 15 -14.99 -13.92 -5.10
N ALA A 16 -15.45 -12.70 -5.36
CA ALA A 16 -14.63 -11.49 -5.21
C ALA A 16 -14.21 -11.27 -3.74
N ALA A 17 -15.11 -11.47 -2.78
CA ALA A 17 -14.80 -11.34 -1.36
C ALA A 17 -13.81 -12.41 -0.87
N VAL A 18 -13.98 -13.66 -1.32
CA VAL A 18 -13.05 -14.77 -1.01
C VAL A 18 -11.69 -14.53 -1.64
N TRP A 19 -11.64 -14.10 -2.90
CA TRP A 19 -10.38 -13.75 -3.57
C TRP A 19 -9.67 -12.57 -2.89
N TRP A 20 -10.42 -11.55 -2.48
CA TRP A 20 -9.89 -10.43 -1.70
C TRP A 20 -9.31 -10.88 -0.36
N SER A 21 -10.04 -11.73 0.38
CA SER A 21 -9.59 -12.27 1.66
C SER A 21 -8.38 -13.20 1.52
N TYR A 22 -8.34 -14.02 0.47
CA TYR A 22 -7.21 -14.91 0.19
C TYR A 22 -5.95 -14.11 -0.18
N ARG A 23 -6.09 -13.07 -1.00
CA ARG A 23 -4.99 -12.15 -1.33
C ARG A 23 -4.46 -11.41 -0.10
N GLN A 24 -5.32 -11.09 0.87
CA GLN A 24 -4.89 -10.52 2.14
C GLN A 24 -4.13 -11.52 3.03
N ARG A 25 -4.55 -12.78 3.08
CA ARG A 25 -3.91 -13.84 3.89
C ARG A 25 -2.62 -14.42 3.29
N ALA A 26 -2.49 -14.42 1.97
CA ALA A 26 -1.33 -14.98 1.26
C ALA A 26 -0.09 -14.08 1.32
N ARG A 27 -0.16 -12.91 1.97
CA ARG A 27 1.05 -12.16 2.33
C ARG A 27 1.76 -12.93 3.45
N THR A 28 2.85 -13.61 3.08
CA THR A 28 3.84 -14.18 4.01
C THR A 28 4.14 -13.18 5.13
N PRO A 29 4.47 -13.61 6.37
CA PRO A 29 4.91 -12.69 7.41
C PRO A 29 6.14 -11.92 6.93
N GLU A 30 5.88 -10.77 6.34
CA GLU A 30 6.88 -9.84 5.86
C GLU A 30 7.48 -9.19 7.10
N GLU A 31 8.81 -9.13 7.16
CA GLU A 31 9.50 -8.33 8.18
C GLU A 31 8.95 -6.89 8.13
N PRO A 32 8.57 -6.27 9.26
CA PRO A 32 7.94 -4.94 9.29
C PRO A 32 8.65 -3.88 8.45
N GLU A 33 9.97 -3.93 8.41
CA GLU A 33 10.87 -3.04 7.68
C GLU A 33 10.65 -3.12 6.16
N SER A 34 10.21 -4.28 5.63
CA SER A 34 9.89 -4.44 4.21
C SER A 34 8.76 -3.51 3.76
N ALA A 35 7.87 -3.06 4.65
CA ALA A 35 6.86 -2.07 4.33
C ALA A 35 7.49 -0.72 3.96
N VAL A 36 8.54 -0.31 4.68
CA VAL A 36 9.31 0.92 4.41
C VAL A 36 10.01 0.80 3.06
N TRP A 37 10.66 -0.33 2.80
CA TRP A 37 11.38 -0.55 1.54
C TRP A 37 10.45 -0.56 0.33
N ARG A 38 9.30 -1.24 0.41
CA ARG A 38 8.29 -1.21 -0.67
C ARG A 38 7.77 0.19 -0.95
N MET A 39 7.49 0.96 0.10
CA MET A 39 7.04 2.35 -0.05
C MET A 39 8.10 3.17 -0.80
N LEU A 40 9.37 3.07 -0.39
CA LEU A 40 10.47 3.81 -1.02
C LEU A 40 10.72 3.37 -2.47
N ASP A 41 10.64 2.08 -2.75
CA ASP A 41 10.80 1.56 -4.11
C ASP A 41 9.68 2.00 -5.03
N ALA A 42 8.43 1.98 -4.54
CA ALA A 42 7.29 2.54 -5.28
C ALA A 42 7.49 4.04 -5.53
N SER A 43 8.00 4.79 -4.54
CA SER A 43 8.31 6.21 -4.71
C SER A 43 9.38 6.46 -5.77
N ARG A 44 10.49 5.71 -5.73
CA ARG A 44 11.59 5.82 -6.72
C ARG A 44 11.13 5.48 -8.14
N GLN A 45 10.25 4.50 -8.28
CA GLN A 45 9.69 4.11 -9.57
C GLN A 45 8.60 5.09 -10.04
N GLY A 46 8.04 5.88 -9.13
CA GLY A 46 6.85 6.68 -9.38
C GLY A 46 5.60 5.82 -9.59
N ASP A 47 5.57 4.61 -9.02
CA ASP A 47 4.43 3.69 -9.10
C ASP A 47 3.36 4.10 -8.08
N ARG A 48 2.32 4.75 -8.59
CA ARG A 48 1.21 5.27 -7.79
C ARG A 48 0.42 4.17 -7.11
N ALA A 49 0.18 3.07 -7.80
CA ALA A 49 -0.66 1.99 -7.29
C ALA A 49 0.06 1.27 -6.17
N ALA A 50 1.33 0.89 -6.40
CA ALA A 50 2.17 0.24 -5.40
C ALA A 50 2.37 1.14 -4.17
N TYR A 51 2.57 2.45 -4.37
CA TYR A 51 2.74 3.40 -3.26
C TYR A 51 1.47 3.48 -2.39
N LEU A 52 0.29 3.65 -3.00
CA LEU A 52 -0.98 3.72 -2.25
C LEU A 52 -1.34 2.40 -1.56
N GLU A 53 -0.91 1.26 -2.10
CA GLU A 53 -1.08 -0.06 -1.46
C GLU A 53 -0.25 -0.25 -0.19
N CYS A 54 0.79 0.57 0.04
CA CYS A 54 1.58 0.55 1.27
C CYS A 54 0.84 1.13 2.47
N PHE A 55 -0.28 1.83 2.24
CA PHE A 55 -1.04 2.51 3.29
C PHE A 55 -2.44 1.92 3.45
N ALA A 56 -2.97 2.06 4.67
CA ALA A 56 -4.34 1.68 5.03
C ALA A 56 -5.04 2.80 5.79
N GLY A 57 -6.35 2.64 6.03
CA GLY A 57 -7.15 3.55 6.86
C GLY A 57 -7.16 5.00 6.40
N ALA A 58 -7.17 5.92 7.36
CA ALA A 58 -7.26 7.36 7.10
C ALA A 58 -6.09 7.90 6.27
N MET A 59 -4.87 7.40 6.49
CA MET A 59 -3.68 7.80 5.75
C MET A 59 -3.83 7.49 4.25
N ARG A 60 -4.30 6.28 3.92
CA ARG A 60 -4.58 5.91 2.53
C ARG A 60 -5.61 6.84 1.89
N ALA A 61 -6.73 7.10 2.58
CA ALA A 61 -7.79 7.96 2.06
C ALA A 61 -7.30 9.41 1.78
N GLN A 62 -6.42 9.92 2.65
CA GLN A 62 -5.79 11.23 2.46
C GLN A 62 -4.86 11.22 1.24
N LEU A 63 -3.99 10.21 1.11
CA LEU A 63 -3.08 10.09 -0.03
C LEU A 63 -3.83 9.92 -1.35
N GLU A 64 -4.92 9.14 -1.37
CA GLU A 64 -5.78 9.00 -2.55
C GLU A 64 -6.44 10.33 -2.93
N THR A 65 -6.79 11.16 -1.95
CA THR A 65 -7.36 12.50 -2.20
C THR A 65 -6.31 13.43 -2.81
N THR A 66 -5.09 13.44 -2.28
CA THR A 66 -3.96 14.16 -2.88
C THR A 66 -3.68 13.66 -4.30
N ALA A 67 -3.68 12.34 -4.51
CA ALA A 67 -3.45 11.74 -5.82
C ALA A 67 -4.55 12.08 -6.83
N ARG A 68 -5.81 12.26 -6.38
CA ARG A 68 -6.94 12.70 -7.23
C ARG A 68 -6.86 14.19 -7.57
N ALA A 69 -6.28 15.00 -6.69
CA ALA A 69 -6.06 16.43 -6.95
C ALA A 69 -4.95 16.70 -7.97
N MET A 70 -4.12 15.70 -8.26
CA MET A 70 -3.04 15.76 -9.25
C MET A 70 -3.37 14.90 -10.48
N THR A 71 -2.72 15.21 -11.61
CA THR A 71 -2.72 14.27 -12.73
C THR A 71 -1.82 13.06 -12.40
N PRO A 72 -2.08 11.88 -12.98
CA PRO A 72 -1.23 10.71 -12.77
C PRO A 72 0.27 10.97 -12.98
N PRO A 73 0.72 11.64 -14.07
CA PRO A 73 2.14 11.93 -14.26
C PRO A 73 2.71 12.82 -13.16
N LYS A 74 1.96 13.85 -12.74
CA LYS A 74 2.38 14.78 -11.70
C LYS A 74 2.53 14.09 -10.34
N PHE A 75 1.64 13.14 -10.02
CA PHE A 75 1.78 12.37 -8.78
C PHE A 75 2.98 11.42 -8.85
N SER A 76 3.23 10.76 -9.99
CA SER A 76 4.43 9.94 -10.18
C SER A 76 5.73 10.75 -10.07
N GLU A 77 5.76 11.97 -10.61
CA GLU A 77 6.89 12.90 -10.48
C GLU A 77 7.10 13.33 -9.03
N TYR A 78 6.02 13.76 -8.35
CA TYR A 78 6.05 14.10 -6.92
C TYR A 78 6.64 12.96 -6.06
N LEU A 79 6.26 11.71 -6.34
CA LEU A 79 6.81 10.55 -5.63
C LEU A 79 8.32 10.44 -5.81
N ARG A 80 8.83 10.58 -7.05
CA ARG A 80 10.27 10.50 -7.32
C ARG A 80 11.02 11.67 -6.69
N GLU A 81 10.48 12.88 -6.79
CA GLU A 81 11.07 14.07 -6.18
C GLU A 81 11.17 13.94 -4.66
N SER A 82 10.14 13.38 -4.00
CA SER A 82 10.08 13.23 -2.55
C SER A 82 11.22 12.39 -1.97
N VAL A 83 11.76 11.45 -2.76
CA VAL A 83 12.86 10.56 -2.37
C VAL A 83 14.16 10.83 -3.11
N SER A 84 14.20 11.84 -4.00
CA SER A 84 15.36 12.12 -4.87
C SER A 84 16.63 12.50 -4.12
N ARG A 85 16.48 13.16 -2.96
CA ARG A 85 17.61 13.59 -2.12
C ARG A 85 17.99 12.56 -1.06
N VAL A 86 17.23 11.48 -0.92
CA VAL A 86 17.50 10.45 0.09
C VAL A 86 18.68 9.60 -0.38
N LYS A 87 19.83 9.74 0.29
CA LYS A 87 21.05 8.96 0.04
C LYS A 87 21.05 7.63 0.79
N GLY A 88 20.35 7.56 1.91
CA GLY A 88 20.30 6.37 2.76
C GLY A 88 19.08 6.38 3.67
N VAL A 89 18.74 5.21 4.20
CA VAL A 89 17.62 5.03 5.14
C VAL A 89 18.08 4.10 6.24
N ALA A 90 17.96 4.54 7.49
CA ALA A 90 18.17 3.72 8.67
C ALA A 90 16.81 3.32 9.25
N VAL A 91 16.65 2.04 9.56
CA VAL A 91 15.46 1.49 10.23
C VAL A 91 15.93 0.81 11.51
N TYR A 92 15.33 1.18 12.64
CA TYR A 92 15.71 0.67 13.96
C TYR A 92 14.53 0.71 14.94
N ASP A 93 14.73 0.24 16.17
CA ASP A 93 13.72 0.13 17.23
C ASP A 93 12.43 -0.59 16.80
N VAL A 94 12.59 -1.70 16.08
CA VAL A 94 11.47 -2.51 15.60
C VAL A 94 10.83 -3.27 16.75
N ALA A 95 9.65 -2.84 17.17
CA ALA A 95 8.86 -3.45 18.22
C ALA A 95 7.56 -4.01 17.65
N ARG A 96 7.39 -5.34 17.70
CA ARG A 96 6.15 -6.01 17.29
C ARG A 96 5.09 -5.83 18.38
N ALA A 97 3.99 -5.17 18.04
CA ALA A 97 2.89 -4.88 18.97
C ALA A 97 1.78 -5.95 18.92
N GLY A 98 1.74 -6.77 17.86
CA GLY A 98 0.77 -7.84 17.69
C GLY A 98 0.86 -8.53 16.33
N PRO A 99 -0.06 -9.45 16.00
CA PRO A 99 -0.11 -10.09 14.70
C PRO A 99 -0.32 -9.05 13.58
N GLY A 100 0.69 -8.89 12.71
CA GLY A 100 0.64 -7.93 11.60
C GLY A 100 0.81 -6.46 12.00
N GLU A 101 1.19 -6.18 13.25
CA GLU A 101 1.39 -4.83 13.76
C GLU A 101 2.77 -4.68 14.40
N ALA A 102 3.49 -3.64 13.98
CA ALA A 102 4.80 -3.29 14.51
C ALA A 102 5.00 -1.78 14.44
N SER A 103 5.74 -1.24 15.41
CA SER A 103 6.30 0.09 15.37
C SER A 103 7.79 0.02 15.03
N LEU A 104 8.28 1.00 14.28
CA LEU A 104 9.68 1.13 13.92
C LEU A 104 10.02 2.62 13.78
N VAL A 105 11.30 2.94 13.85
CA VAL A 105 11.82 4.28 13.60
C VAL A 105 12.53 4.29 12.25
N VAL A 106 12.23 5.30 11.42
CA VAL A 106 12.86 5.51 10.12
C VAL A 106 13.59 6.85 10.12
N GLU A 107 14.87 6.84 9.80
CA GLU A 107 15.66 8.04 9.60
C GLU A 107 16.15 8.12 8.16
N TYR A 108 15.93 9.29 7.52
CA TYR A 108 16.38 9.57 6.17
C TYR A 108 17.71 10.32 6.18
N VAL A 109 18.68 9.81 5.44
CA VAL A 109 19.99 10.44 5.23
C VAL A 109 19.97 11.20 3.90
N TYR A 110 20.36 12.48 3.90
CA TYR A 110 20.28 13.39 2.74
C TYR A 110 21.64 13.85 2.20
#